data_AF-A0A4P6MWA5-F1
#
_entry.id   AF-A0A4P6MWA5-F1
#
_cell.length_a   1.000
_cell.length_b   1.000
_cell.length_c   1.000
_cell.angle_alpha   90.00
_cell.angle_beta   90.00
_cell.angle_gamma   90.00
#
_symmetry.space_group_name_H-M   'P 1'
#
loop_
_entity.id
_entity.type
_entity.pdbx_description
1 polymer ?
#
loop_
_entity_poly.entity_id
_entity_poly.type
_entity_poly.pdbx_seq_one_letter_code
_entity_poly.pdbx_strand_id
1 'polypeptide(L)'
;MSGLVRDDGSGRIHAELAQLARWSQQDAGRVVATFTPNPPWYLTLPWLVIGLMLLVGAYPLNPKFFPVSAAIILAIFGGTALLAWLWARSQKTRVAERALLLGPRRRVIPFATIDPGRVAISTRVRNLGRHFHSGGTRILQSQGPVAVVNALNPDPGASSPHLPPSSVPSPFCEWGLSGDPIEVLTAVESAMVHAGFPAQGMTQRAQERTFTPASSHPPQDLLVQRRALDPPLAD
;
A
#
# COMPACT_ATOMS: atom_id res chain seq x y z
N MET A 1 4.83 -24.48 -11.29
CA MET A 1 3.96 -23.55 -12.02
C MET A 1 4.67 -22.21 -12.03
N SER A 2 5.46 -21.93 -13.06
CA SER A 2 6.39 -20.78 -13.04
C SER A 2 6.13 -19.93 -14.28
N GLY A 3 5.02 -19.20 -14.22
CA GLY A 3 4.64 -18.20 -15.20
C GLY A 3 3.83 -17.13 -14.48
N LEU A 4 4.05 -15.86 -14.84
CA LEU A 4 3.18 -14.78 -14.39
C LEU A 4 1.78 -15.03 -14.95
N VAL A 5 0.75 -14.89 -14.12
CA VAL A 5 -0.63 -15.11 -14.53
C VAL A 5 -0.98 -14.09 -15.60
N ARG A 6 -1.33 -14.55 -16.79
CA ARG A 6 -1.85 -13.74 -17.90
C ARG A 6 -3.34 -13.95 -17.98
N ASP A 7 -4.12 -12.90 -17.75
CA ASP A 7 -5.55 -12.95 -17.99
C ASP A 7 -5.80 -12.84 -19.49
N ASP A 8 -6.38 -13.89 -20.05
CA ASP A 8 -6.74 -14.02 -21.46
C ASP A 8 -8.27 -13.98 -21.64
N GLY A 9 -9.01 -13.64 -20.58
CA GLY A 9 -10.46 -13.68 -20.52
C GLY A 9 -11.04 -15.10 -20.50
N SER A 10 -10.21 -16.14 -20.40
CA SER A 10 -10.69 -17.52 -20.35
C SER A 10 -11.23 -17.87 -18.96
N GLY A 11 -12.26 -18.72 -18.93
CA GLY A 11 -12.79 -19.27 -17.66
C GLY A 11 -11.73 -19.99 -16.82
N ARG A 12 -10.66 -20.51 -17.45
CA ARG A 12 -9.53 -21.13 -16.78
C ARG A 12 -8.72 -20.12 -15.96
N ILE A 13 -8.37 -18.97 -16.54
CA ILE A 13 -7.63 -17.94 -15.80
C ILE A 13 -8.50 -17.30 -14.72
N HIS A 14 -9.80 -17.11 -14.96
CA HIS A 14 -10.70 -16.64 -13.90
C HIS A 14 -10.75 -17.61 -12.71
N ALA A 15 -10.75 -18.92 -12.96
CA ALA A 15 -10.68 -19.93 -11.91
C ALA A 15 -9.32 -19.90 -11.17
N GLU A 16 -8.21 -19.71 -11.89
CA GLU A 16 -6.87 -19.56 -11.31
C GLU A 16 -6.75 -18.29 -10.45
N LEU A 17 -7.21 -17.14 -10.94
CA LEU A 17 -7.27 -15.90 -10.18
C LEU A 17 -8.16 -16.02 -8.94
N ALA A 18 -9.31 -16.70 -9.05
CA ALA A 18 -10.17 -16.96 -7.90
C ALA A 18 -9.54 -17.93 -6.88
N GLN A 19 -8.65 -18.83 -7.32
CA GLN A 19 -7.86 -19.66 -6.42
C GLN A 19 -6.77 -18.84 -5.73
N LEU A 20 -6.06 -17.98 -6.47
CA LEU A 20 -5.03 -17.08 -5.95
C LEU A 20 -5.59 -16.04 -4.96
N ALA A 21 -6.80 -15.54 -5.21
CA ALA A 21 -7.50 -14.63 -4.30
C ALA A 21 -7.84 -15.28 -2.94
N ARG A 22 -7.91 -16.62 -2.90
CA ARG A 22 -8.18 -17.39 -1.67
C ARG A 22 -6.91 -17.78 -0.91
N TRP A 23 -5.73 -17.38 -1.37
CA TRP A 23 -4.48 -17.69 -0.69
C TRP A 23 -4.46 -17.13 0.73
N SER A 24 -4.03 -17.98 1.65
CA SER A 24 -3.83 -17.68 3.05
C SER A 24 -2.35 -17.39 3.33
N GLN A 25 -2.06 -16.97 4.56
CA GLN A 25 -0.68 -16.76 4.99
C GLN A 25 0.16 -18.05 4.93
N GLN A 26 -0.45 -19.23 5.03
CA GLN A 26 0.26 -20.50 4.94
C GLN A 26 0.78 -20.75 3.52
N ASP A 27 0.00 -20.36 2.51
CA ASP A 27 0.35 -20.51 1.09
C ASP A 27 1.50 -19.59 0.66
N ALA A 28 1.64 -18.45 1.34
CA ALA A 28 2.70 -17.46 1.10
C ALA A 28 4.10 -17.96 1.46
N GLY A 29 4.21 -18.99 2.31
CA GLY A 29 5.49 -19.49 2.83
C GLY A 29 6.04 -18.64 3.98
N ARG A 30 7.33 -18.82 4.27
CA ARG A 30 7.99 -18.10 5.38
C ARG A 30 8.16 -16.62 5.04
N VAL A 31 8.02 -15.75 6.04
CA VAL A 31 8.33 -14.32 5.90
C VAL A 31 9.85 -14.14 5.86
N VAL A 32 10.35 -13.54 4.79
CA VAL A 32 11.76 -13.26 4.55
C VAL A 32 12.14 -11.86 5.04
N ALA A 33 11.26 -10.87 4.83
CA ALA A 33 11.49 -9.49 5.25
C ALA A 33 10.21 -8.83 5.77
N THR A 34 10.33 -7.89 6.71
CA THR A 34 9.22 -7.11 7.25
C THR A 34 9.58 -5.64 7.29
N PHE A 35 8.70 -4.83 6.70
CA PHE A 35 8.86 -3.40 6.58
C PHE A 35 7.70 -2.68 7.27
N THR A 36 8.05 -1.67 8.05
CA THR A 36 7.09 -0.82 8.74
C THR A 36 7.03 0.54 8.07
N PRO A 37 5.84 1.15 7.96
CA PRO A 37 5.76 2.52 7.47
C PRO A 37 6.47 3.44 8.46
N ASN A 38 7.05 4.52 7.93
CA ASN A 38 7.57 5.58 8.77
C ASN A 38 6.43 6.15 9.64
N PRO A 39 6.69 6.45 10.92
CA PRO A 39 5.69 7.02 11.79
C PRO A 39 5.17 8.32 11.14
N PRO A 40 3.84 8.55 11.12
CA PRO A 40 3.27 9.74 10.52
C PRO A 40 3.47 10.92 11.48
N TRP A 41 4.73 11.33 11.67
CA TRP A 41 5.10 12.43 12.55
C TRP A 41 4.34 13.70 12.18
N TYR A 42 4.03 13.89 10.90
CA TYR A 42 3.23 15.00 10.40
C TYR A 42 1.74 14.93 10.78
N LEU A 43 1.20 13.78 11.18
CA LEU A 43 -0.13 13.68 11.78
C LEU A 43 -0.03 13.89 13.30
N THR A 44 0.93 13.26 13.95
CA THR A 44 1.01 13.32 15.43
C THR A 44 1.49 14.67 15.94
N LEU A 45 2.43 15.33 15.25
CA LEU A 45 3.05 16.59 15.69
C LEU A 45 2.04 17.76 15.71
N PRO A 46 1.26 18.04 14.64
CA PRO A 46 0.29 19.13 14.69
C PRO A 46 -0.79 18.91 15.76
N TRP A 47 -1.24 17.66 15.94
CA TRP A 47 -2.20 17.33 16.99
C TRP A 47 -1.61 17.61 18.39
N LEU A 48 -0.36 17.23 18.64
CA LEU A 48 0.31 17.55 19.91
C LEU A 48 0.50 19.07 20.10
N VAL A 49 0.83 19.80 19.03
CA VAL A 49 0.96 21.27 19.06
C VAL A 49 -0.38 21.94 19.38
N ILE A 50 -1.47 21.54 18.73
CA ILE A 50 -2.81 22.08 19.00
C ILE A 50 -3.22 21.76 20.44
N GLY A 51 -3.01 20.53 20.90
CA GLY A 51 -3.28 20.14 22.28
C GLY A 51 -2.50 21.02 23.27
N LEU A 52 -1.21 21.25 23.01
CA LEU A 52 -0.37 22.11 23.83
C LEU A 52 -0.87 23.58 23.84
N MET A 53 -1.25 24.12 22.67
CA MET A 53 -1.78 25.48 22.57
C MET A 53 -3.07 25.65 23.37
N LEU A 54 -3.98 24.67 23.31
CA LEU A 54 -5.21 24.68 24.11
C LEU A 54 -4.91 24.61 25.61
N LEU A 55 -3.91 23.81 25.99
CA LEU A 55 -3.49 23.66 27.38
C LEU A 55 -2.91 24.97 27.92
N VAL A 56 -2.02 25.62 27.16
CA VAL A 56 -1.46 26.94 27.51
C VAL A 56 -2.54 28.02 27.56
N GLY A 57 -3.48 28.03 26.61
CA GLY A 57 -4.57 29.01 26.57
C GLY A 57 -5.61 28.83 27.68
N ALA A 58 -5.82 27.60 28.18
CA ALA A 58 -6.77 27.32 29.26
C ALA A 58 -6.24 27.73 30.65
N TYR A 59 -4.92 27.74 30.85
CA TYR A 59 -4.28 28.05 32.14
C TYR A 59 -4.68 29.41 32.73
N PRO A 60 -4.59 30.55 32.01
CA PRO A 60 -4.95 31.86 32.57
C PRO A 60 -6.46 32.05 32.75
N LEU A 61 -7.31 31.26 32.09
CA LEU A 61 -8.76 31.43 32.11
C LEU A 61 -9.39 30.84 33.39
N ASN A 62 -8.89 29.68 33.86
CA ASN A 62 -9.45 29.01 35.04
C ASN A 62 -8.44 28.05 35.69
N PRO A 63 -7.55 28.54 36.58
CA PRO A 63 -6.51 27.71 37.19
C PRO A 63 -7.06 26.59 38.09
N LYS A 64 -8.27 26.77 38.67
CA LYS A 64 -8.92 25.74 39.48
C LYS A 64 -9.37 24.51 38.67
N PHE A 65 -9.75 24.71 37.41
CA PHE A 65 -10.21 23.64 36.52
C PHE A 65 -9.13 23.13 35.57
N PHE A 66 -7.99 23.82 35.51
CA PHE A 66 -6.83 23.45 34.70
C PHE A 66 -6.44 21.97 34.77
N PRO A 67 -6.34 21.27 35.93
CA PRO A 67 -5.96 19.86 35.94
C PRO A 67 -6.98 18.97 35.21
N VAL A 68 -8.28 19.28 35.30
CA VAL A 68 -9.33 18.55 34.60
C VAL A 68 -9.28 18.83 33.10
N SER A 69 -9.13 20.10 32.71
CA SER A 69 -8.98 20.50 31.31
C SER A 69 -7.73 19.89 30.66
N ALA A 70 -6.60 19.89 31.38
CA ALA A 70 -5.35 19.29 30.92
C ALA A 70 -5.49 17.77 30.74
N ALA A 71 -6.16 17.08 31.67
CA ALA A 71 -6.42 15.65 31.55
C ALA A 71 -7.28 15.32 30.32
N ILE A 72 -8.34 16.10 30.07
CA ILE A 72 -9.22 15.93 28.90
C ILE A 72 -8.45 16.18 27.59
N ILE A 73 -7.69 17.27 27.52
CA ILE A 73 -6.88 17.62 26.34
C ILE A 73 -5.84 16.53 26.09
N LEU A 74 -5.09 16.12 27.12
CA LEU A 74 -4.10 15.05 26.97
C LEU A 74 -4.74 13.72 26.54
N ALA A 75 -5.92 13.38 27.09
CA ALA A 75 -6.65 12.17 26.70
C ALA A 75 -7.09 12.20 25.23
N ILE A 76 -7.63 13.32 24.76
CA ILE A 76 -8.09 13.45 23.37
C ILE A 76 -6.89 13.49 22.42
N PHE A 77 -5.97 14.44 22.61
CA PHE A 77 -4.88 14.68 21.67
C PHE A 77 -3.78 13.63 21.77
N GLY A 78 -3.41 13.23 22.99
CA GLY A 78 -2.46 12.15 23.22
C GLY A 78 -3.03 10.79 22.83
N GLY A 79 -4.29 10.53 23.17
CA GLY A 79 -4.97 9.28 22.79
C GLY A 79 -5.14 9.12 21.28
N THR A 80 -5.58 10.18 20.58
CA THR A 80 -5.70 10.14 19.10
C THR A 80 -4.34 10.01 18.42
N ALA A 81 -3.30 10.71 18.88
CA ALA A 81 -1.95 10.55 18.36
C ALA A 81 -1.42 9.12 18.57
N LEU A 82 -1.66 8.52 19.75
CA LEU A 82 -1.31 7.13 20.03
C LEU A 82 -2.05 6.15 19.12
N LEU A 83 -3.37 6.33 18.94
CA LEU A 83 -4.16 5.49 18.05
C LEU A 83 -3.70 5.59 16.60
N ALA A 84 -3.40 6.80 16.10
CA ALA A 84 -2.86 6.99 14.76
C ALA A 84 -1.50 6.31 14.59
N TRP A 85 -0.64 6.39 15.60
CA TRP A 85 0.67 5.73 15.62
C TRP A 85 0.55 4.21 15.62
N LEU A 86 -0.32 3.65 16.48
CA LEU A 86 -0.60 2.21 16.52
C LEU A 86 -1.20 1.71 15.20
N TRP A 87 -2.13 2.48 14.62
CA TRP A 87 -2.71 2.18 13.33
C TRP A 87 -1.65 2.16 12.23
N ALA A 88 -0.77 3.17 12.18
CA ALA A 88 0.33 3.20 11.22
C ALA A 88 1.24 1.98 11.38
N ARG A 89 1.63 1.60 12.61
CA ARG A 89 2.45 0.40 12.84
C ARG A 89 1.77 -0.92 12.46
N SER A 90 0.44 -0.95 12.38
CA SER A 90 -0.30 -2.11 11.90
C SER A 90 -0.22 -2.31 10.38
N GLN A 91 0.14 -1.26 9.63
CA GLN A 91 0.23 -1.27 8.17
C GLN A 91 1.58 -1.83 7.68
N LYS A 92 2.00 -2.99 8.18
CA LYS A 92 3.28 -3.60 7.77
C LYS A 92 3.18 -4.21 6.37
N THR A 93 4.25 -4.09 5.60
CA THR A 93 4.47 -4.93 4.42
C THR A 93 5.40 -6.06 4.83
N ARG A 94 5.01 -7.29 4.56
CA ARG A 94 5.90 -8.44 4.74
C ARG A 94 6.12 -9.11 3.40
N VAL A 95 7.36 -9.41 3.09
CA VAL A 95 7.75 -10.17 1.91
C VAL A 95 7.93 -11.61 2.35
N ALA A 96 7.13 -12.53 1.81
CA ALA A 96 7.25 -13.95 2.04
C ALA A 96 7.87 -14.63 0.81
N GLU A 97 8.16 -15.92 0.92
CA GLU A 97 8.79 -16.70 -0.14
C GLU A 97 7.99 -16.72 -1.46
N ARG A 98 6.65 -16.60 -1.41
CA ARG A 98 5.78 -16.70 -2.60
C ARG A 98 4.78 -15.57 -2.78
N ALA A 99 4.69 -14.65 -1.82
CA ALA A 99 3.67 -13.60 -1.81
C ALA A 99 4.07 -12.39 -0.96
N LEU A 100 3.38 -11.28 -1.16
CA LEU A 100 3.35 -10.14 -0.25
C LEU A 100 2.22 -10.31 0.76
N LEU A 101 2.46 -9.95 2.02
CA LEU A 101 1.45 -9.85 3.05
C LEU A 101 1.29 -8.39 3.46
N LEU A 102 0.11 -7.82 3.24
CA LEU A 102 -0.14 -6.41 3.48
C LEU A 102 -1.09 -6.17 4.66
N GLY A 103 -0.61 -5.41 5.64
CA GLY A 103 -1.42 -4.78 6.68
C GLY A 103 -2.03 -5.65 7.76
N PRO A 104 -2.96 -5.07 8.55
CA PRO A 104 -3.54 -5.74 9.71
C PRO A 104 -4.43 -6.93 9.31
N ARG A 105 -5.12 -6.84 8.16
CA ARG A 105 -5.92 -7.93 7.60
C ARG A 105 -5.09 -9.03 6.91
N ARG A 106 -3.75 -8.88 6.89
CA ARG A 106 -2.80 -9.82 6.27
C ARG A 106 -3.21 -10.26 4.86
N ARG A 107 -3.60 -9.29 4.02
CA ARG A 107 -3.99 -9.57 2.64
C ARG A 107 -2.80 -10.21 1.93
N VAL A 108 -3.04 -11.33 1.25
CA VAL A 108 -2.01 -12.09 0.54
C VAL A 108 -2.06 -11.73 -0.93
N ILE A 109 -0.92 -11.32 -1.48
CA ILE A 109 -0.78 -10.98 -2.90
C ILE A 109 0.28 -11.91 -3.48
N PRO A 110 -0.13 -12.95 -4.23
CA PRO A 110 0.81 -13.91 -4.81
C PRO A 110 1.74 -13.25 -5.81
N PHE A 111 3.03 -13.61 -5.80
CA PHE A 111 4.01 -13.09 -6.76
C PHE A 111 3.65 -13.37 -8.22
N ALA A 112 2.94 -14.47 -8.47
CA ALA A 112 2.43 -14.79 -9.81
C ALA A 112 1.49 -13.72 -10.38
N THR A 113 0.91 -12.86 -9.53
CA THR A 113 0.01 -11.77 -9.93
C THR A 113 0.71 -10.43 -10.05
N ILE A 114 1.97 -10.31 -9.58
CA ILE A 114 2.76 -9.09 -9.64
C ILE A 114 3.50 -9.06 -10.96
N ASP A 115 3.29 -8.02 -11.75
CA ASP A 115 4.06 -7.78 -12.98
C ASP A 115 5.35 -6.99 -12.64
N PRO A 116 6.56 -7.60 -12.73
CA PRO A 116 7.82 -6.92 -12.44
C PRO A 116 8.04 -5.69 -13.32
N GLY A 117 7.53 -5.72 -14.56
CA GLY A 117 7.61 -4.59 -15.47
C GLY A 117 6.53 -3.54 -15.26
N ARG A 118 5.72 -3.61 -14.18
CA ARG A 118 4.77 -2.56 -13.77
C ARG A 118 4.96 -2.15 -12.32
N VAL A 119 6.22 -2.21 -11.87
CA VAL A 119 6.65 -1.71 -10.58
C VAL A 119 7.27 -0.32 -10.75
N ALA A 120 6.93 0.59 -9.85
CA ALA A 120 7.37 1.97 -9.89
C ALA A 120 7.53 2.55 -8.49
N ILE A 121 8.22 3.69 -8.39
CA ILE A 121 8.34 4.44 -7.15
C ILE A 121 7.55 5.74 -7.28
N SER A 122 6.58 5.93 -6.39
CA SER A 122 5.84 7.19 -6.29
C SER A 122 6.60 8.14 -5.37
N THR A 123 6.95 9.36 -5.80
CA THR A 123 7.69 10.35 -4.99
C THR A 123 6.83 11.06 -3.94
N ARG A 124 5.51 11.12 -4.14
CA ARG A 124 4.57 11.77 -3.22
C ARG A 124 3.25 11.01 -3.23
N VAL A 125 2.78 10.63 -2.05
CA VAL A 125 1.49 9.95 -1.91
C VAL A 125 0.47 10.91 -1.29
N ARG A 126 -0.23 11.68 -2.12
CA ARG A 126 -1.47 12.37 -1.69
C ARG A 126 -2.62 11.38 -1.79
N ASN A 127 -3.14 10.96 -0.64
CA ASN A 127 -4.36 10.15 -0.51
C ASN A 127 -4.35 8.80 -1.27
N LEU A 128 -3.28 8.00 -1.17
CA LEU A 128 -3.36 6.63 -1.71
C LEU A 128 -4.21 5.76 -0.78
N GLY A 129 -5.32 5.25 -1.32
CA GLY A 129 -5.82 3.96 -0.87
C GLY A 129 -4.76 2.88 -1.04
N ARG A 130 -4.96 1.75 -0.36
CA ARG A 130 -4.29 0.49 -0.78
C ARG A 130 -4.61 0.11 -2.23
N HIS A 131 -5.57 0.81 -2.82
CA HIS A 131 -5.99 0.79 -4.20
C HIS A 131 -5.84 2.20 -4.75
N PHE A 132 -5.09 2.37 -5.83
CA PHE A 132 -4.92 3.67 -6.49
C PHE A 132 -6.20 4.16 -7.19
N HIS A 133 -7.21 3.28 -7.33
CA HIS A 133 -8.47 3.60 -8.01
C HIS A 133 -9.73 3.30 -7.17
N SER A 134 -9.75 2.31 -6.28
CA SER A 134 -10.94 2.05 -5.44
C SER A 134 -10.85 2.82 -4.12
N GLY A 135 -11.83 3.68 -3.81
CA GLY A 135 -11.91 4.45 -2.56
C GLY A 135 -11.97 3.66 -1.23
N GLY A 136 -11.60 2.37 -1.20
CA GLY A 136 -11.58 1.51 -0.03
C GLY A 136 -10.21 1.45 0.67
N THR A 137 -10.19 1.71 1.98
CA THR A 137 -9.00 1.76 2.87
C THR A 137 -7.90 2.70 2.38
N ARG A 138 -8.09 3.99 2.69
CA ARG A 138 -7.06 5.03 2.60
C ARG A 138 -5.87 4.66 3.48
N ILE A 139 -4.70 4.41 2.89
CA ILE A 139 -3.46 4.51 3.65
C ILE A 139 -3.34 6.01 3.94
N LEU A 140 -3.35 6.37 5.22
CA LEU A 140 -3.03 7.72 5.62
C LEU A 140 -1.58 8.01 5.18
N GLN A 141 -1.50 8.74 4.07
CA GLN A 141 -0.41 9.59 3.58
C GLN A 141 1.03 9.12 3.94
N SER A 142 1.77 8.69 2.93
CA SER A 142 3.22 8.74 2.98
C SER A 142 3.65 10.06 2.33
N GLN A 143 4.22 11.00 3.07
CA GLN A 143 4.91 12.13 2.42
C GLN A 143 6.26 11.72 1.79
N GLY A 144 6.71 10.49 2.04
CA GLY A 144 7.92 9.94 1.45
C GLY A 144 7.63 9.07 0.22
N PRO A 145 8.69 8.75 -0.55
CA PRO A 145 8.56 7.87 -1.70
C PRO A 145 8.02 6.49 -1.30
N VAL A 146 7.16 5.91 -2.13
CA VAL A 146 6.50 4.61 -1.89
C VAL A 146 6.68 3.71 -3.10
N ALA A 147 7.05 2.46 -2.86
CA ALA A 147 7.03 1.43 -3.89
C ALA A 147 5.59 1.04 -4.20
N VAL A 148 5.22 1.06 -5.49
CA VAL A 148 3.90 0.70 -6.00
C VAL A 148 4.04 -0.53 -6.88
N VAL A 149 3.22 -1.54 -6.61
CA VAL A 149 3.16 -2.78 -7.40
C VAL A 149 1.75 -2.98 -7.94
N ASN A 150 1.64 -3.40 -9.21
CA ASN A 150 0.36 -3.79 -9.80
C ASN A 150 0.13 -5.30 -9.57
N ALA A 151 -0.95 -5.65 -8.87
CA ALA A 151 -1.22 -7.04 -8.49
C ALA A 151 -2.72 -7.32 -8.28
N LEU A 152 -3.08 -8.61 -8.11
CA LEU A 152 -4.47 -9.04 -7.94
C LEU A 152 -5.13 -8.37 -6.74
N ASN A 153 -6.37 -7.92 -6.92
CA ASN A 153 -7.24 -7.53 -5.82
C ASN A 153 -7.99 -8.76 -5.28
N PRO A 154 -7.71 -9.23 -4.04
CA PRO A 154 -8.41 -10.36 -3.47
C PRO A 154 -9.88 -10.06 -3.11
N ASP A 155 -10.28 -8.77 -3.10
CA ASP A 155 -11.65 -8.33 -2.81
C ASP A 155 -12.34 -7.77 -4.09
N PRO A 156 -12.90 -8.62 -4.98
CA PRO A 156 -13.50 -8.17 -6.24
C PRO A 156 -14.77 -7.30 -6.04
N GLY A 157 -15.43 -7.40 -4.89
CA GLY A 157 -16.61 -6.59 -4.54
C GLY A 157 -16.30 -5.12 -4.21
N ALA A 158 -15.03 -4.75 -4.07
CA ALA A 158 -14.60 -3.35 -3.95
C ALA A 158 -14.30 -2.79 -5.35
N SER A 159 -15.29 -2.84 -6.25
CA SER A 159 -15.20 -2.20 -7.56
C SER A 159 -14.93 -0.71 -7.38
N SER A 160 -13.95 -0.22 -8.14
CA SER A 160 -13.53 1.17 -8.12
C SER A 160 -14.68 2.09 -8.58
N PRO A 161 -15.22 2.99 -7.74
CA PRO A 161 -16.28 3.91 -8.14
C PRO A 161 -15.78 5.03 -9.08
N HIS A 162 -14.51 5.02 -9.49
CA HIS A 162 -13.90 6.06 -10.32
C HIS A 162 -13.34 5.57 -11.66
N LEU A 163 -13.63 4.32 -12.06
CA LEU A 163 -13.34 3.90 -13.43
C LEU A 163 -14.40 4.48 -14.38
N PRO A 164 -14.00 5.12 -15.50
CA PRO A 164 -14.95 5.52 -16.52
C PRO A 164 -15.71 4.28 -17.05
N PRO A 165 -17.00 4.43 -17.39
CA PRO A 165 -17.92 3.33 -17.72
C PRO A 165 -17.53 2.50 -18.95
N SER A 166 -16.46 2.85 -19.66
CA SER A 166 -15.95 2.16 -20.85
C SER A 166 -14.76 1.20 -20.58
N SER A 167 -14.27 1.12 -19.33
CA SER A 167 -13.13 0.27 -18.99
C SER A 167 -13.59 -1.05 -18.37
N VAL A 168 -13.24 -2.17 -19.02
CA VAL A 168 -13.44 -3.51 -18.46
C VAL A 168 -12.81 -3.56 -17.06
N PRO A 169 -13.55 -3.99 -16.01
CA PRO A 169 -13.02 -4.04 -14.66
C PRO A 169 -11.80 -4.98 -14.62
N SER A 170 -10.61 -4.41 -14.40
CA SER A 170 -9.40 -5.20 -14.22
C SER A 170 -9.40 -5.85 -12.83
N PRO A 171 -9.07 -7.15 -12.72
CA PRO A 171 -8.88 -7.79 -11.42
C PRO A 171 -7.62 -7.28 -10.71
N PHE A 172 -6.77 -6.51 -11.40
CA PHE A 172 -5.52 -5.97 -10.87
C PHE A 172 -5.67 -4.52 -10.42
N CYS A 173 -5.06 -4.22 -9.28
CA CYS A 173 -4.96 -2.88 -8.73
C CYS A 173 -3.53 -2.58 -8.28
N GLU A 174 -3.26 -1.30 -8.07
CA GLU A 174 -1.99 -0.80 -7.56
C GLU A 174 -1.99 -0.82 -6.03
N TRP A 175 -0.96 -1.43 -5.46
CA TRP A 175 -0.71 -1.54 -4.04
C TRP A 175 0.51 -0.73 -3.63
N GLY A 176 0.33 0.20 -2.70
CA GLY A 176 1.44 0.88 -2.03
C GLY A 176 2.06 0.00 -0.95
N LEU A 177 3.38 -0.15 -0.99
CA LEU A 177 4.15 -0.91 0.00
C LEU A 177 4.70 0.02 1.09
N SER A 178 4.70 -0.45 2.33
CA SER A 178 5.25 0.30 3.47
C SER A 178 6.73 0.00 3.67
N GLY A 179 7.52 1.02 4.01
CA GLY A 179 8.97 0.92 4.21
C GLY A 179 9.74 1.85 3.29
N ASP A 180 11.08 1.76 3.33
CA ASP A 180 11.92 2.36 2.29
C ASP A 180 11.65 1.65 0.94
N PRO A 181 11.33 2.38 -0.14
CA PRO A 181 10.93 1.76 -1.40
C PRO A 181 12.04 0.90 -2.00
N ILE A 182 13.31 1.27 -1.83
CA ILE A 182 14.43 0.54 -2.44
C ILE A 182 14.67 -0.74 -1.67
N GLU A 183 14.71 -0.68 -0.34
CA GLU A 183 14.86 -1.88 0.49
C GLU A 183 13.72 -2.86 0.29
N VAL A 184 12.48 -2.36 0.23
CA VAL A 184 11.29 -3.18 0.00
C VAL A 184 11.38 -3.85 -1.36
N LEU A 185 11.63 -3.10 -2.45
CA LEU A 185 11.68 -3.65 -3.80
C LEU A 185 12.83 -4.64 -3.97
N THR A 186 13.98 -4.37 -3.36
CA THR A 186 15.12 -5.30 -3.36
C THR A 186 14.74 -6.64 -2.72
N ALA A 187 14.03 -6.61 -1.58
CA ALA A 187 13.54 -7.82 -0.93
C ALA A 187 12.49 -8.57 -1.78
N VAL A 188 11.59 -7.83 -2.45
CA VAL A 188 10.59 -8.43 -3.35
C VAL A 188 11.26 -9.07 -4.56
N GLU A 189 12.19 -8.36 -5.20
CA GLU A 189 12.98 -8.88 -6.32
C GLU A 189 13.70 -10.15 -5.94
N SER A 190 14.44 -10.13 -4.82
CA SER A 190 15.16 -11.31 -4.32
C SER A 190 14.22 -12.50 -4.09
N ALA A 191 13.06 -12.27 -3.46
CA ALA A 191 12.08 -13.33 -3.20
C ALA A 191 11.42 -13.86 -4.49
N MET A 192 11.10 -12.98 -5.44
CA MET A 192 10.53 -13.36 -6.74
C MET A 192 11.52 -14.16 -7.58
N VAL A 193 12.78 -13.71 -7.66
CA VAL A 193 13.85 -14.44 -8.35
C VAL A 193 14.08 -15.81 -7.72
N HIS A 194 14.11 -15.89 -6.38
CA HIS A 194 14.24 -17.16 -5.67
C HIS A 194 13.05 -18.11 -5.94
N ALA A 195 11.85 -17.56 -6.10
CA ALA A 195 10.65 -18.30 -6.47
C ALA A 195 10.58 -18.65 -7.98
N GLY A 196 11.58 -18.27 -8.78
CA GLY A 196 11.68 -18.58 -10.20
C GLY A 196 10.91 -17.64 -11.12
N PHE A 197 10.56 -16.43 -10.67
CA PHE A 197 9.96 -15.40 -11.52
C PHE A 197 11.05 -14.51 -12.17
N PRO A 198 10.80 -14.00 -13.39
CA PRO A 198 11.72 -13.11 -14.09
C PRO A 198 11.66 -11.67 -13.53
N ALA A 199 12.12 -11.49 -12.29
CA ALA A 199 12.09 -10.21 -11.59
C ALA A 199 13.46 -9.54 -11.47
N GLN A 200 14.50 -10.09 -12.11
CA GLN A 200 15.85 -9.52 -12.05
C GLN A 200 15.89 -8.10 -12.64
N GLY A 201 16.59 -7.19 -11.98
CA GLY A 201 16.64 -5.77 -12.33
C GLY A 201 15.35 -5.00 -12.07
N MET A 202 14.34 -5.60 -11.41
CA MET A 202 13.06 -4.93 -11.12
C MET A 202 13.27 -3.66 -10.29
N THR A 203 14.12 -3.71 -9.25
CA THR A 203 14.37 -2.56 -8.37
C THR A 203 15.00 -1.40 -9.13
N GLN A 204 16.00 -1.69 -9.97
CA GLN A 204 16.66 -0.68 -10.80
C GLN A 204 15.67 -0.04 -11.80
N ARG A 205 14.89 -0.87 -12.51
CA ARG A 205 13.84 -0.39 -13.44
C ARG A 205 12.80 0.48 -12.71
N ALA A 206 12.43 0.12 -11.49
CA ALA A 206 11.48 0.89 -10.69
C ALA A 206 12.05 2.25 -10.23
N GLN A 207 13.37 2.34 -9.98
CA GLN A 207 14.04 3.61 -9.69
C GLN A 207 14.00 4.56 -10.89
N GLU A 208 14.26 4.03 -12.09
CA GLU A 208 14.16 4.78 -13.35
C GLU A 208 12.71 5.23 -13.61
N ARG A 209 11.72 4.50 -13.07
CA ARG A 209 10.28 4.79 -13.15
C ARG A 209 9.76 5.46 -11.89
N THR A 210 10.40 6.57 -11.55
CA THR A 210 9.97 7.42 -10.44
C THR A 210 8.92 8.42 -10.94
N PHE A 211 7.72 8.43 -10.35
CA PHE A 211 6.64 9.33 -10.76
C PHE A 211 6.09 10.14 -9.59
N THR A 212 5.67 11.37 -9.88
CA THR A 212 4.91 12.19 -8.93
C THR A 212 3.45 12.16 -9.37
N PRO A 213 2.52 11.57 -8.59
CA PRO A 213 1.12 11.60 -8.98
C PRO A 213 0.64 13.05 -8.97
N ALA A 214 0.24 13.54 -10.15
CA ALA A 214 -0.49 14.79 -10.26
C ALA A 214 -1.83 14.63 -9.52
N SER A 215 -2.32 15.70 -8.90
CA SER A 215 -3.41 15.70 -7.92
C SER A 215 -4.81 15.36 -8.47
N SER A 216 -4.91 14.67 -9.59
CA SER A 216 -6.20 14.26 -10.16
C SER A 216 -6.08 13.05 -11.10
N HIS A 217 -5.01 12.93 -11.90
CA HIS A 217 -4.79 11.78 -12.78
C HIS A 217 -3.30 11.38 -12.79
N PRO A 218 -2.94 10.11 -12.55
CA PRO A 218 -1.58 9.67 -12.83
C PRO A 218 -1.30 9.89 -14.33
N PRO A 219 -0.06 10.22 -14.73
CA PRO A 219 0.33 10.15 -16.13
C PRO A 219 -0.03 8.76 -16.64
N GLN A 220 -0.90 8.69 -17.66
CA GLN A 220 -1.41 7.43 -18.22
C GLN A 220 -0.29 6.50 -18.70
N ASP A 221 0.92 7.02 -18.84
CA ASP A 221 2.07 6.34 -19.44
C ASP A 221 3.01 5.65 -18.44
N LEU A 222 2.96 5.96 -17.13
CA LEU A 222 3.99 5.47 -16.19
C LEU A 222 3.59 4.20 -15.42
N LEU A 223 2.29 3.99 -15.24
CA LEU A 223 1.70 2.75 -14.76
C LEU A 223 0.44 2.51 -15.57
N VAL A 224 0.56 1.97 -16.79
CA VAL A 224 -0.61 1.45 -17.49
C VAL A 224 -1.21 0.42 -16.54
N GLN A 225 -2.35 0.74 -15.92
CA GLN A 225 -3.07 -0.21 -15.08
C GLN A 225 -3.19 -1.48 -15.91
N ARG A 226 -2.63 -2.59 -15.40
CA ARG A 226 -2.65 -3.84 -16.13
C ARG A 226 -4.09 -4.15 -16.49
N ARG A 227 -4.42 -4.07 -17.77
CA ARG A 227 -5.73 -4.50 -18.25
C ARG A 227 -5.79 -6.02 -18.08
N ALA A 228 -7.00 -6.56 -17.96
CA ALA A 228 -7.21 -8.01 -17.93
C ALA A 228 -6.35 -8.71 -19.01
N LEU A 229 -6.41 -8.22 -20.25
CA LEU A 229 -5.74 -8.84 -21.39
C LEU A 229 -4.27 -8.45 -21.60
N ASP A 230 -3.69 -7.60 -20.74
CA ASP A 230 -2.32 -7.14 -20.92
C ASP A 230 -1.32 -8.26 -20.58
N PRO A 231 -0.36 -8.57 -21.49
CA PRO A 231 0.71 -9.49 -21.16
C PRO A 231 1.58 -8.91 -20.03
N PRO A 232 2.17 -9.77 -19.18
CA PRO A 232 3.17 -9.33 -18.23
C PRO A 232 4.35 -8.71 -18.99
N LEU A 233 4.82 -7.56 -18.52
CA LEU A 233 6.00 -6.89 -19.04
C LEU A 233 7.25 -7.53 -18.41
N ALA A 234 7.45 -8.81 -18.66
CA ALA A 234 8.66 -9.52 -18.27
C ALA A 234 9.62 -9.52 -19.48
N ASP A 235 10.52 -8.53 -19.51
CA ASP A 235 11.81 -8.68 -20.18
C ASP A 235 12.80 -9.29 -19.20
#